data_AF-A0A248LIL7-F1
#
_entry.id   AF-A0A248LIL7-F1
#
_cell.length_a   1.000
_cell.length_b   1.000
_cell.length_c   1.000
_cell.angle_alpha   90.00
_cell.angle_beta   90.00
_cell.angle_gamma   90.00
#
_symmetry.space_group_name_H-M   'P 1'
#
loop_
_entity.id
_entity.type
_entity.pdbx_description
1 polymer ?
#
loop_
_entity_poly.entity_id
_entity_poly.type
_entity_poly.pdbx_seq_one_letter_code
_entity_poly.pdbx_strand_id
1 'polypeptide(L)' 'MQDIRCGHCRRKLAEGQIITIKIKCPRCHTLNCLSATERPTRTPPSVAIKSTP' A
#
# COMPACT_ATOMS: atom_id res chain seq x y z
N MET A 1 9.87 3.21 5.40
CA MET A 1 8.53 3.71 5.03
C MET A 1 8.19 3.17 3.64
N GLN A 2 6.93 3.24 3.18
CA GLN A 2 6.57 2.75 1.85
C GLN A 2 6.86 3.78 0.76
N ASP A 3 7.45 3.32 -0.33
CA ASP A 3 7.66 4.13 -1.52
C ASP A 3 6.38 4.24 -2.34
N ILE A 4 5.91 5.46 -2.53
CA ILE A 4 4.77 5.78 -3.38
C ILE A 4 5.30 6.16 -4.76
N ARG A 5 4.93 5.38 -5.78
CA ARG A 5 5.40 5.56 -7.16
C ARG A 5 4.28 6.01 -8.09
N CYS A 6 4.63 6.78 -9.11
CA CYS A 6 3.69 7.17 -10.15
C CYS A 6 3.24 5.96 -10.97
N GLY A 7 1.94 5.83 -11.22
CA GLY A 7 1.38 4.73 -12.01
C GLY A 7 1.76 4.77 -13.48
N HIS A 8 2.22 5.93 -13.98
CA HIS A 8 2.63 6.12 -15.38
C HIS A 8 4.16 6.02 -15.56
N CYS A 9 4.93 6.94 -14.95
CA CYS A 9 6.38 6.98 -15.15
C CYS A 9 7.19 6.13 -14.16
N ARG A 10 6.54 5.48 -13.18
CA ARG A 10 7.15 4.64 -12.12
C ARG A 10 8.21 5.31 -11.24
N ARG A 11 8.42 6.63 -11.38
CA ARG A 11 9.31 7.41 -10.52
C ARG A 11 8.69 7.61 -9.14
N LYS A 12 9.55 7.73 -8.13
CA LYS A 12 9.17 8.05 -6.75
C LYS A 12 8.46 9.40 -6.67
N LEU A 13 7.27 9.39 -6.07
CA LEU A 13 6.43 10.56 -5.81
C LEU A 13 6.55 11.01 -4.36
N ALA A 14 6.46 10.06 -3.42
CA ALA A 14 6.52 10.31 -1.99
C ALA A 14 7.01 9.04 -1.27
N GLU A 15 7.32 9.18 0.02
CA GLU A 15 7.60 8.07 0.93
C GLU A 15 6.81 8.31 2.21
N GLY A 16 6.12 7.30 2.72
CA GLY A 16 5.30 7.44 3.93
C GLY A 16 4.27 6.33 4.10
N GLN A 17 3.36 6.50 5.05
CA GLN A 17 2.13 5.72 5.13
C GLN A 17 0.98 6.60 4.66
N ILE A 18 0.12 6.07 3.80
CA ILE A 18 -1.03 6.78 3.25
C ILE A 18 -2.29 5.97 3.50
N ILE A 19 -3.39 6.64 3.85
CA ILE A 19 -4.73 6.01 3.78
C ILE A 19 -5.29 6.22 2.38
N THR A 20 -5.32 7.49 1.97
CA THR A 20 -5.70 7.93 0.62
C THR A 20 -4.88 9.15 0.24
N ILE A 21 -4.38 9.22 -1.00
CA ILE A 21 -3.68 10.39 -1.53
C ILE A 21 -4.08 10.65 -2.98
N LYS A 22 -4.27 11.93 -3.31
CA LYS A 22 -4.40 12.43 -4.69
C LYS A 22 -3.25 13.39 -4.94
N ILE A 23 -2.32 13.02 -5.82
CA ILE A 23 -1.11 13.82 -6.09
C ILE A 23 -0.82 13.83 -7.58
N LYS A 24 -0.50 15.02 -8.12
CA LYS A 24 -0.05 15.17 -9.50
C LYS A 24 1.43 14.84 -9.58
N CYS A 25 1.82 14.00 -10.55
CA CYS A 25 3.24 13.75 -10.80
C CYS A 25 3.90 15.00 -11.42
N PRO A 26 4.93 15.60 -10.81
CA PRO A 26 5.60 16.77 -11.36
C PRO A 26 6.44 16.47 -12.63
N ARG A 27 6.56 15.19 -13.03
CA ARG A 27 7.38 14.76 -14.17
C ARG A 27 6.57 14.41 -15.40
N CYS A 28 5.46 13.69 -15.24
CA CYS A 28 4.60 13.25 -16.36
C CYS A 28 3.17 13.79 -16.28
N HIS A 29 2.88 14.62 -15.27
CA HIS A 29 1.61 15.34 -15.07
C HIS A 29 0.37 14.46 -14.83
N THR A 30 0.53 13.14 -14.79
CA THR A 30 -0.52 12.19 -14.41
C THR A 30 -1.02 12.47 -12.99
N LEU A 31 -2.34 12.49 -12.82
CA LEU A 31 -2.97 12.53 -11.51
C LEU A 31 -3.00 11.10 -10.92
N ASN A 32 -2.25 10.88 -9.84
CA ASN A 32 -2.21 9.60 -9.15
C ASN A 32 -3.22 9.64 -7.99
N CYS A 33 -4.24 8.78 -8.04
CA CYS A 33 -5.16 8.52 -6.95
C CYS A 33 -4.81 7.16 -6.36
N LEU A 34 -4.23 7.14 -5.15
CA LEU A 34 -3.78 5.93 -4.48
C LEU A 34 -4.46 5.80 -3.14
N SER A 35 -4.77 4.56 -2.76
CA SER A 35 -5.31 4.20 -1.45
C SER A 35 -4.53 3.01 -0.91
N ALA A 36 -4.20 3.01 0.38
CA ALA A 36 -3.60 1.83 0.98
C ALA A 36 -4.61 0.68 0.94
N THR A 37 -4.20 -0.42 0.29
CA THR A 37 -4.97 -1.66 0.25
C THR A 37 -4.66 -2.56 1.45
N GLU A 38 -3.58 -2.27 2.17
CA GLU A 38 -3.22 -2.94 3.41
C GLU A 38 -4.08 -2.45 4.56
N ARG A 39 -5.29 -3.00 4.66
CA ARG A 39 -5.83 -3.27 6.00
C ARG A 39 -4.81 -4.17 6.70
N PRO A 40 -4.43 -3.91 7.96
CA PRO A 40 -3.73 -4.92 8.72
C PRO A 40 -4.69 -6.11 8.80
N THR A 41 -4.45 -7.12 7.97
CA THR A 41 -5.13 -8.41 8.11
C THR A 41 -4.72 -8.87 9.50
N ARG A 42 -5.64 -8.74 10.45
CA ARG A 42 -5.49 -9.30 11.78
C ARG A 42 -5.59 -10.80 11.56
N THR A 43 -4.51 -11.43 11.12
CA THR A 43 -4.42 -12.88 11.05
C THR A 43 -4.55 -13.32 12.51
N PRO A 44 -5.67 -13.97 12.92
CA PRO A 44 -5.64 -14.62 14.21
C PRO A 44 -4.48 -15.62 14.14
N PRO A 45 -3.68 -15.79 15.22
CA PRO A 45 -2.69 -16.85 15.24
C PRO A 45 -3.44 -18.14 14.94
N SER A 46 -3.05 -18.84 13.87
CA SER A 46 -3.64 -20.13 13.52
C SER A 46 -3.58 -21.00 14.77
N VAL A 47 -4.72 -21.20 15.43
CA VAL A 47 -4.85 -22.19 16.49
C VAL A 47 -4.63 -23.52 15.79
N ALA A 48 -3.41 -24.04 15.92
CA ALA A 48 -3.10 -25.41 15.57
C ALA A 48 -3.92 -26.30 16.49
N ILE A 49 -5.13 -26.67 16.03
CA ILE A 49 -5.88 -27.78 16.59
C ILE A 49 -5.02 -29.04 16.42
N LYS A 50 -4.26 -29.39 17.46
CA LYS A 50 -3.61 -30.69 17.56
C LYS A 50 -4.73 -31.72 17.72
N SER A 51 -5.05 -32.42 16.64
CA SER A 51 -5.84 -33.65 16.70
C SER A 51 -5.15 -34.61 17.65
N THR A 52 -5.78 -34.88 18.79
CA THR A 52 -5.30 -35.88 19.76
C THR A 52 -5.84 -37.25 19.34
N PRO A 53 -5.05 -38.33 19.40
CA PRO A 53 -5.49 -39.67 19.03
C PRO A 53 -6.57 -40.24 19.96
#